data_AF-A0AA42XGP5-F1
#
_entry.id   AF-A0AA42XGP5-F1
#
_cell.length_a   1.000
_cell.length_b   1.000
_cell.length_c   1.000
_cell.angle_alpha   90.00
_cell.angle_beta   90.00
_cell.angle_gamma   90.00
#
_symmetry.space_group_name_H-M   'P 1'
#
loop_
_entity.id
_entity.type
_entity.pdbx_description
1 polymer ?
#
loop_
_entity_poly.entity_id
_entity_poly.type
_entity_poly.pdbx_seq_one_letter_code
_entity_poly.pdbx_strand_id
1 'polypeptide(L)'
;MSKNDKQTSKDVSSLASDVLRDPSSSAIQRQLAGSALSQANSDKQTGSKMETKASNVLQSDKYSDTTKTLAASVLAQSNKER
;
A
#
# COMPACT_ATOMS: atom_id res chain seq x y z
N MET A 1 -2.14 10.16 -20.45
CA MET A 1 -2.25 9.44 -19.16
C MET A 1 -1.77 10.38 -18.07
N SER A 2 -2.69 10.91 -17.27
CA SER A 2 -2.40 11.78 -16.13
C SER A 2 -1.56 10.97 -15.13
N LYS A 3 -0.33 11.40 -14.85
CA LYS A 3 0.56 10.73 -13.90
C LYS A 3 0.06 11.06 -12.49
N ASN A 4 -0.05 10.06 -11.62
CA ASN A 4 -0.38 10.30 -10.22
C ASN A 4 0.90 10.72 -9.50
N ASP A 5 1.10 12.03 -9.30
CA ASP A 5 2.28 12.57 -8.61
C ASP A 5 2.25 12.36 -7.09
N LYS A 6 1.20 11.71 -6.56
CA LYS A 6 1.11 11.38 -5.14
C LYS A 6 2.07 10.25 -4.83
N GLN A 7 3.18 10.58 -4.19
CA GLN A 7 4.13 9.62 -3.66
C GLN A 7 3.79 9.23 -2.22
N THR A 8 4.14 8.01 -1.86
CA THR A 8 3.97 7.47 -0.52
C THR A 8 4.82 8.33 0.40
N SER A 9 4.21 8.93 1.43
CA SER A 9 4.96 9.78 2.36
C SER A 9 6.14 9.02 2.98
N LYS A 10 7.20 9.74 3.38
CA LYS A 10 8.38 9.14 4.01
C LYS A 10 8.01 8.26 5.20
N ASP A 11 7.02 8.68 5.99
CA ASP A 11 6.54 7.93 7.16
C ASP A 11 5.90 6.59 6.77
N VAL A 12 5.06 6.59 5.74
CA VAL A 12 4.42 5.36 5.24
C VAL A 12 5.44 4.45 4.55
N SER A 13 6.45 5.02 3.89
CA SER A 13 7.54 4.25 3.28
C SER A 13 8.44 3.60 4.34
N SER A 14 8.75 4.32 5.42
CA SER A 14 9.47 3.77 6.58
C SER A 14 8.64 2.67 7.24
N LEU A 15 7.35 2.92 7.47
CA LEU A 15 6.44 1.92 8.04
C LEU A 15 6.33 0.66 7.18
N ALA A 16 6.23 0.82 5.86
CA ALA A 16 6.26 -0.29 4.92
C ALA A 16 7.58 -1.07 4.99
N SER A 17 8.70 -0.36 5.13
CA SER A 17 10.01 -0.98 5.27
C SER A 17 10.12 -1.78 6.57
N ASP A 18 9.58 -1.25 7.68
CA ASP A 18 9.55 -1.93 8.97
C ASP A 18 8.68 -3.19 8.92
N VAL A 19 7.49 -3.12 8.31
CA VAL A 19 6.62 -4.28 8.08
C VAL A 19 7.28 -5.36 7.20
N LEU A 20 8.10 -4.96 6.23
CA LEU A 20 8.86 -5.92 5.42
C LEU A 20 10.02 -6.57 6.21
N ARG A 21 10.59 -5.86 7.18
CA ARG A 21 11.67 -6.35 8.04
C ARG A 21 11.18 -7.18 9.22
N ASP A 22 9.95 -6.95 9.66
CA ASP A 22 9.37 -7.62 10.81
C ASP A 22 8.94 -9.07 10.49
N PRO A 23 9.58 -10.10 11.08
CA PRO A 23 9.25 -11.51 10.83
C PRO A 23 7.84 -11.91 11.27
N SER A 24 7.20 -11.15 12.18
CA SER A 24 5.83 -11.40 12.63
C SER A 24 4.75 -10.83 11.71
N SER A 25 5.15 -9.97 10.75
CA SER A 25 4.22 -9.37 9.80
C SER A 25 3.62 -10.39 8.85
N SER A 26 2.30 -10.32 8.71
CA SER A 26 1.51 -11.22 7.86
C SER A 26 1.85 -11.08 6.38
N ALA A 27 1.60 -12.13 5.61
CA ALA A 27 1.82 -12.12 4.16
C ALA A 27 1.08 -10.95 3.46
N ILE A 28 -0.12 -10.61 3.93
CA ILE A 28 -0.90 -9.48 3.38
C ILE A 28 -0.24 -8.14 3.71
N GLN A 29 0.24 -7.95 4.94
CA GLN A 29 0.94 -6.73 5.35
C GLN A 29 2.20 -6.51 4.50
N ARG A 30 2.99 -7.57 4.30
CA ARG A 30 4.18 -7.55 3.45
C ARG A 30 3.85 -7.24 1.98
N GLN A 31 2.76 -7.80 1.45
CA GLN A 31 2.32 -7.51 0.08
C GLN A 31 1.88 -6.04 -0.10
N LEU A 32 1.14 -5.49 0.86
CA LEU A 32 0.71 -4.09 0.85
C LEU A 32 1.91 -3.16 1.00
N ALA A 33 2.78 -3.42 1.97
CA ALA A 33 4.00 -2.66 2.22
C ALA A 33 4.92 -2.66 0.99
N GLY A 34 5.16 -3.83 0.39
CA GLY A 34 5.95 -3.93 -0.84
C GLY A 34 5.34 -3.15 -2.01
N SER A 35 4.01 -3.12 -2.12
CA SER A 35 3.32 -2.34 -3.15
C SER A 35 3.43 -0.83 -2.91
N ALA A 36 3.22 -0.40 -1.66
CA ALA A 36 3.36 1.00 -1.26
C ALA A 36 4.80 1.52 -1.49
N LEU A 37 5.81 0.70 -1.17
CA LEU A 37 7.23 1.04 -1.35
C LEU A 37 7.64 1.05 -2.83
N SER A 38 7.12 0.09 -3.61
CA SER A 38 7.34 0.05 -5.05
C SER A 38 6.74 1.27 -5.76
N GLN A 39 5.62 1.78 -5.25
CA GLN A 39 4.98 3.01 -5.74
C GLN A 39 5.65 4.28 -5.24
N ALA A 40 6.30 4.24 -4.07
CA ALA A 40 7.05 5.38 -3.55
C ALA A 40 8.22 5.79 -4.46
N ASN A 41 8.85 4.80 -5.11
CA ASN A 41 10.11 4.99 -5.84
C ASN A 41 10.00 4.71 -7.36
N SER A 42 8.80 4.52 -7.90
CA SER A 42 8.64 4.14 -9.30
C SER A 42 7.36 4.70 -9.91
N ASP A 43 7.38 4.91 -11.23
CA ASP A 43 6.19 5.19 -12.06
C ASP A 43 5.22 3.99 -12.19
N LYS A 44 5.38 2.96 -11.35
CA LYS A 44 4.61 1.71 -11.41
C LYS A 44 3.28 1.88 -10.70
N GLN A 45 2.20 1.56 -11.40
CA GLN A 45 0.85 1.68 -10.86
C GLN A 45 0.43 0.43 -10.08
N THR A 46 -0.42 0.63 -9.07
CA THR A 46 -1.11 -0.47 -8.39
C THR A 46 -1.90 -1.29 -9.40
N GLY A 47 -1.65 -2.60 -9.46
CA GLY A 47 -2.50 -3.49 -10.25
C GLY A 47 -3.87 -3.67 -9.58
N SER A 48 -4.91 -3.91 -10.39
CA SER A 48 -6.29 -4.12 -9.90
C SER A 48 -6.41 -5.13 -8.77
N LYS A 49 -5.65 -6.23 -8.82
CA LYS A 49 -5.60 -7.24 -7.76
C LYS A 49 -5.14 -6.67 -6.41
N MET A 50 -4.18 -5.75 -6.41
CA MET A 50 -3.68 -5.14 -5.19
C MET A 50 -4.62 -4.05 -4.68
N GLU A 51 -5.27 -3.32 -5.58
CA GLU A 51 -6.36 -2.39 -5.22
C GLU A 51 -7.48 -3.15 -4.48
N THR A 52 -7.98 -4.26 -5.04
CA THR A 52 -9.03 -5.06 -4.39
C THR A 52 -8.59 -5.58 -3.03
N LYS A 53 -7.33 -6.04 -2.90
CA LYS A 53 -6.79 -6.49 -1.61
C LYS A 53 -6.74 -5.35 -0.59
N ALA A 54 -6.26 -4.18 -1.00
CA ALA A 54 -6.19 -3.00 -0.14
C ALA A 54 -7.60 -2.56 0.30
N SER A 55 -8.59 -2.57 -0.59
CA SER A 55 -9.99 -2.26 -0.25
C SER A 55 -10.55 -3.24 0.78
N ASN A 56 -10.35 -4.55 0.57
CA ASN A 56 -10.78 -5.57 1.52
C ASN A 56 -10.11 -5.43 2.90
N VAL A 57 -8.87 -4.93 2.92
CA VAL A 57 -8.14 -4.67 4.17
C VAL A 57 -8.71 -3.47 4.90
N LEU A 58 -9.04 -2.39 4.19
CA LEU A 58 -9.70 -1.23 4.77
C LEU A 58 -11.09 -1.56 5.33
N GLN A 59 -11.83 -2.42 4.64
CA GLN A 59 -13.18 -2.82 5.03
C GLN A 59 -13.23 -3.85 6.17
N SER A 60 -12.08 -4.40 6.58
CA SER A 60 -12.06 -5.49 7.55
C SER A 60 -11.44 -5.04 8.87
N ASP A 61 -12.15 -5.26 9.96
CA ASP A 61 -11.72 -4.88 11.32
C ASP A 61 -10.65 -5.80 11.90
N LYS A 62 -10.37 -6.93 11.23
CA LYS A 62 -9.33 -7.86 11.66
C LYS A 62 -7.91 -7.32 11.45
N TYR A 63 -7.75 -6.27 10.67
CA TYR A 63 -6.44 -5.69 10.36
C TYR A 63 -6.16 -4.49 11.25
N SER A 64 -4.92 -4.40 11.72
CA SER A 64 -4.44 -3.26 12.50
C SER A 64 -4.52 -1.97 11.71
N ASP A 65 -4.60 -0.85 12.43
CA ASP A 65 -4.59 0.49 11.83
C ASP A 65 -3.37 0.69 10.93
N THR A 66 -2.19 0.20 11.33
CA THR A 66 -0.98 0.18 10.52
C THR A 66 -1.21 -0.42 9.12
N THR A 67 -1.89 -1.56 9.07
CA THR A 67 -2.16 -2.28 7.82
C THR A 67 -3.20 -1.55 6.98
N LYS A 68 -4.20 -0.97 7.64
CA LYS A 68 -5.20 -0.11 7.01
C LYS A 68 -4.55 1.15 6.43
N THR A 69 -3.60 1.79 7.12
CA THR A 69 -2.83 2.93 6.62
C THR A 69 -2.03 2.58 5.36
N LEU A 70 -1.34 1.43 5.36
CA LEU A 70 -0.61 0.95 4.17
C LEU A 70 -1.57 0.71 2.99
N ALA A 71 -2.71 0.06 3.23
CA ALA A 71 -3.73 -0.17 2.22
C ALA A 71 -4.34 1.14 1.69
N ALA A 72 -4.63 2.10 2.57
CA ALA A 72 -5.11 3.43 2.19
C ALA A 72 -4.10 4.15 1.29
N SER A 73 -2.80 4.07 1.61
CA SER A 73 -1.76 4.68 0.77
C SER A 73 -1.73 4.05 -0.63
N VAL A 74 -1.75 2.71 -0.71
CA VAL A 74 -1.76 1.98 -1.99
C VAL A 74 -2.98 2.33 -2.85
N LEU A 75 -4.15 2.54 -2.22
CA LEU A 75 -5.37 2.97 -2.91
C LEU A 75 -5.34 4.46 -3.28
N ALA A 76 -4.81 5.33 -2.43
CA ALA A 76 -4.68 6.75 -2.73
C ALA A 76 -3.76 7.00 -3.94
N GLN A 77 -2.81 6.10 -4.15
CA GLN A 77 -1.87 6.12 -5.27
C GLN A 77 -2.34 5.30 -6.47
N SER A 78 -3.38 4.48 -6.31
CA SER A 78 -4.03 3.80 -7.42
C SER A 78 -4.68 4.80 -8.38
N ASN A 79 -4.63 4.50 -9.68
CA ASN A 79 -5.07 5.45 -10.70
C ASN A 79 -6.60 5.48 -10.74
N LYS A 80 -7.21 6.58 -10.27
CA LYS A 80 -8.68 6.72 -10.19
C LYS A 80 -9.39 6.85 -11.54
N GLU A 81 -8.68 7.15 -12.62
CA GLU A 81 -9.23 7.30 -13.98
C GLU A 81 -9.32 5.97 -14.76
N ARG A 82 -9.47 4.83 -14.08
CA ARG A 82 -9.62 3.52 -14.73
C ARG A 82 -11.07 3.10 -14.93
#